data_AF-A0A938V2T5-F1
#
_entry.id   AF-A0A938V2T5-F1
#
_cell.length_a   1.000
_cell.length_b   1.000
_cell.length_c   1.000
_cell.angle_alpha   90.00
_cell.angle_beta   90.00
_cell.angle_gamma   90.00
#
_symmetry.space_group_name_H-M   'P 1'
#
loop_
_entity.id
_entity.type
_entity.pdbx_description
1 polymer ?
#
loop_
_entity_poly.entity_id
_entity_poly.type
_entity_poly.pdbx_seq_one_letter_code
_entity_poly.pdbx_strand_id
1 'polypeptide(L)'
;MKWLARLAFLAAAASVGCSGGGTTAGLDVPGGADVPADAVARDAAPDVGGGELQVDLAPPETDVGAEDLLPDGLQGCNPGEGCFLDKCQSNEQCDSGWCVDHLGEGVCTVACQEECVPGWECKQVTGTGPDVVFLCVSKHANLCRPCGSGADCKSVSGVEDVCVDYGAAGSFCGGVCKVDDDCPWGFSCVDGKTVEGVDTKQCVADSGVCPCTAKSVALGLSTPCQATNDAGTCEGKRVCTSEGLTECDAAVPSVEACNGADDDCDGAVDEPAEVDGNLVNLCDDGNECTKDMCKGADGCAYDVLTEGECKDGDACTVGDHCDEGVCVGNPVLCDDSNPCTDDACDGLGGCKFEANAAACDDGNPCTVADACKSKVCGGVPVSCDCQEDKDCAALEDGDLCNGTLVCEKGKFPYLCVVKPESLVECDAPVPGPNAICQVALCAKETGKCSIVPAHEGYACGDANPCTVGEACAEGKCQGGVGPNCGDDNLCTD
;
A
#
# COMPACT_ATOMS: atom_id res chain seq x y z
N MET A 1 25.34 -45.60 -13.40
CA MET A 1 24.40 -46.63 -13.87
C MET A 1 23.64 -46.05 -15.04
N LYS A 2 23.73 -46.71 -16.20
CA LYS A 2 23.00 -46.38 -17.44
C LYS A 2 21.55 -46.86 -17.31
N TRP A 3 20.61 -46.15 -17.93
CA TRP A 3 19.40 -46.62 -18.64
C TRP A 3 18.74 -45.34 -19.22
N LEU A 4 18.99 -44.93 -20.48
CA LEU A 4 18.34 -45.35 -21.74
C LEU A 4 16.81 -45.48 -21.61
N ALA A 5 16.04 -44.49 -22.09
CA ALA A 5 15.46 -44.42 -23.46
C ALA A 5 13.94 -44.77 -23.38
N ARG A 6 12.98 -44.16 -24.08
CA ARG A 6 12.92 -43.78 -25.50
C ARG A 6 11.51 -43.22 -25.82
N LEU A 7 11.42 -42.47 -26.93
CA LEU A 7 10.29 -42.29 -27.87
C LEU A 7 9.16 -41.32 -27.47
N ALA A 8 8.54 -40.53 -28.35
CA ALA A 8 8.82 -40.05 -29.71
C ALA A 8 7.63 -39.22 -30.24
N PHE A 9 7.96 -38.16 -30.99
CA PHE A 9 7.35 -37.74 -32.27
C PHE A 9 5.97 -37.06 -32.38
N LEU A 10 6.01 -35.94 -33.15
CA LEU A 10 5.03 -35.38 -34.11
C LEU A 10 3.83 -34.62 -33.52
N ALA A 11 3.33 -33.52 -34.10
CA ALA A 11 3.73 -32.69 -35.24
C ALA A 11 2.93 -31.37 -35.23
N ALA A 12 3.57 -30.32 -35.76
CA ALA A 12 3.04 -29.20 -36.58
C ALA A 12 1.52 -29.09 -36.83
N ALA A 13 0.97 -27.87 -36.71
CA ALA A 13 0.75 -26.96 -37.86
C ALA A 13 -0.17 -25.76 -37.54
N ALA A 14 0.18 -24.64 -38.20
CA ALA A 14 -0.70 -23.63 -38.82
C ALA A 14 -1.49 -22.62 -37.97
N SER A 15 -0.93 -21.42 -37.94
CA SER A 15 -1.55 -20.11 -38.23
C SER A 15 -2.95 -20.09 -38.85
N VAL A 16 -3.77 -19.09 -38.47
CA VAL A 16 -4.43 -18.10 -39.35
C VAL A 16 -5.02 -16.99 -38.44
N GLY A 17 -4.78 -15.72 -38.81
CA GLY A 17 -5.35 -14.55 -38.16
C GLY A 17 -6.59 -13.99 -38.85
N CYS A 18 -7.23 -13.02 -38.19
CA CYS A 18 -8.11 -11.94 -38.72
C CYS A 18 -8.52 -11.13 -37.46
N SER A 19 -8.17 -9.87 -37.22
CA SER A 19 -8.35 -8.60 -37.96
C SER A 19 -9.81 -8.11 -38.07
N GLY A 20 -10.03 -6.89 -37.56
CA GLY A 20 -11.25 -6.06 -37.57
C GLY A 20 -11.71 -5.73 -36.14
N GLY A 21 -11.66 -4.51 -35.58
CA GLY A 21 -11.90 -3.17 -36.15
C GLY A 21 -13.40 -3.00 -36.44
N GLY A 22 -14.20 -2.07 -35.92
CA GLY A 22 -14.09 -0.89 -35.06
C GLY A 22 -15.48 -0.20 -35.05
N THR A 23 -15.58 1.04 -34.56
CA THR A 23 -16.68 2.04 -34.73
C THR A 23 -17.88 1.94 -33.75
N THR A 24 -17.99 2.81 -32.73
CA THR A 24 -18.51 4.21 -32.63
C THR A 24 -20.03 4.37 -32.51
N ALA A 25 -20.46 5.09 -31.46
CA ALA A 25 -21.63 5.99 -31.29
C ALA A 25 -22.20 5.77 -29.86
N GLY A 26 -22.39 6.74 -28.96
CA GLY A 26 -22.53 8.19 -29.12
C GLY A 26 -24.02 8.57 -29.16
N LEU A 27 -24.47 9.29 -28.10
CA LEU A 27 -25.70 10.11 -27.99
C LEU A 27 -27.01 9.31 -27.75
N ASP A 28 -28.00 9.69 -26.92
CA ASP A 28 -28.48 10.98 -26.42
C ASP A 28 -29.37 10.80 -25.17
N VAL A 29 -29.45 11.87 -24.36
CA VAL A 29 -30.43 12.12 -23.28
C VAL A 29 -31.71 12.73 -23.88
N PRO A 30 -32.89 12.48 -23.28
CA PRO A 30 -33.78 13.59 -22.87
C PRO A 30 -34.31 13.34 -21.45
N GLY A 31 -34.46 14.31 -20.54
CA GLY A 31 -34.95 15.68 -20.74
C GLY A 31 -36.47 15.71 -20.50
N GLY A 32 -36.88 16.10 -19.29
CA GLY A 32 -38.25 15.94 -18.78
C GLY A 32 -39.27 17.02 -19.16
N ALA A 33 -40.43 16.89 -18.52
CA ALA A 33 -41.57 17.82 -18.33
C ALA A 33 -42.65 16.96 -17.62
N ASP A 34 -43.62 17.41 -16.84
CA ASP A 34 -43.98 18.62 -16.14
C ASP A 34 -45.27 18.24 -15.38
N VAL A 35 -45.49 18.80 -14.19
CA VAL A 35 -46.66 18.55 -13.31
C VAL A 35 -47.99 18.99 -13.96
N PRO A 36 -49.13 18.49 -13.46
CA PRO A 36 -49.97 19.44 -12.72
C PRO A 36 -50.62 18.89 -11.45
N ALA A 37 -50.80 19.81 -10.50
CA ALA A 37 -51.70 19.74 -9.36
C ALA A 37 -53.13 20.22 -9.73
N ASP A 38 -54.05 20.07 -8.77
CA ASP A 38 -55.47 20.45 -8.70
C ASP A 38 -56.49 19.49 -9.34
N ALA A 39 -57.67 19.22 -8.79
CA ALA A 39 -58.30 19.37 -7.47
C ALA A 39 -59.72 18.78 -7.63
N VAL A 40 -60.33 18.24 -6.58
CA VAL A 40 -61.65 18.64 -6.02
C VAL A 40 -62.14 17.54 -5.06
N ALA A 41 -62.54 18.05 -3.90
CA ALA A 41 -62.91 17.42 -2.64
C ALA A 41 -64.26 16.68 -2.61
N ARG A 42 -64.55 16.21 -1.38
CA ARG A 42 -65.85 15.90 -0.74
C ARG A 42 -66.19 14.40 -0.72
N ASP A 43 -66.51 13.73 0.38
CA ASP A 43 -67.28 14.17 1.55
C ASP A 43 -66.91 13.38 2.84
N ALA A 44 -67.06 14.08 3.96
CA ALA A 44 -67.62 13.65 5.25
C ALA A 44 -67.20 12.32 5.89
N ALA A 45 -66.45 12.46 6.99
CA ALA A 45 -66.52 11.57 8.14
C ALA A 45 -67.95 11.50 8.71
N PRO A 46 -68.47 10.32 9.07
CA PRO A 46 -69.43 10.20 10.15
C PRO A 46 -68.67 10.10 11.48
N ASP A 47 -68.85 11.12 12.29
CA ASP A 47 -68.72 11.05 13.73
C ASP A 47 -69.74 10.02 14.26
N VAL A 48 -69.24 8.94 14.86
CA VAL A 48 -69.99 8.09 15.79
C VAL A 48 -69.04 7.72 16.91
N GLY A 49 -69.06 8.54 17.96
CA GLY A 49 -69.42 8.13 19.31
C GLY A 49 -68.65 6.94 19.89
N GLY A 50 -67.92 7.21 20.97
CA GLY A 50 -67.21 6.22 21.77
C GLY A 50 -68.05 4.99 22.10
N GLY A 51 -67.44 3.83 21.84
CA GLY A 51 -67.85 2.53 22.33
C GLY A 51 -66.59 1.68 22.37
N GLU A 52 -66.17 1.31 23.57
CA GLU A 52 -65.07 0.38 23.80
C GLU A 52 -65.41 -0.95 23.11
N LEU A 53 -64.56 -1.40 22.17
CA LEU A 53 -64.68 -2.72 21.58
C LEU A 53 -64.06 -3.73 22.56
N GLN A 54 -64.86 -4.18 23.53
CA GLN A 54 -64.54 -5.36 24.30
C GLN A 54 -64.68 -6.58 23.38
N VAL A 55 -63.56 -7.25 23.11
CA VAL A 55 -63.57 -8.59 22.52
C VAL A 55 -63.97 -9.55 23.63
N ASP A 56 -65.26 -9.89 23.67
CA ASP A 56 -65.81 -10.87 24.59
C ASP A 56 -65.30 -12.26 24.23
N LEU A 57 -64.17 -12.64 24.85
CA LEU A 57 -63.68 -14.01 24.93
C LEU A 57 -64.51 -14.78 25.97
N ALA A 58 -65.79 -15.00 25.69
CA ALA A 58 -66.64 -15.89 26.49
C ALA A 58 -66.92 -17.19 25.70
N PRO A 59 -66.70 -18.38 26.30
CA PRO A 59 -67.06 -19.64 25.66
C PRO A 59 -68.58 -19.75 25.49
N PRO A 60 -69.07 -20.54 24.51
CA PRO A 60 -70.51 -20.65 24.25
C PRO A 60 -71.24 -21.23 25.46
N GLU A 61 -72.28 -20.51 25.88
CA GLU A 61 -73.18 -20.88 26.97
C GLU A 61 -73.81 -22.25 26.70
N THR A 62 -73.30 -23.29 27.36
CA THR A 62 -74.02 -24.55 27.53
C THR A 62 -74.75 -24.47 28.87
N ASP A 63 -76.04 -24.83 28.85
CA ASP A 63 -77.03 -24.71 29.92
C ASP A 63 -76.79 -25.74 31.05
N VAL A 64 -75.56 -25.78 31.55
CA VAL A 64 -75.12 -26.50 32.75
C VAL A 64 -74.47 -25.45 33.64
N GLY A 65 -75.09 -25.19 34.78
CA GLY A 65 -74.57 -24.21 35.74
C GLY A 65 -73.10 -24.49 36.05
N ALA A 66 -72.25 -23.48 35.92
CA ALA A 66 -70.80 -23.53 36.18
C ALA A 66 -70.43 -23.90 37.63
N GLU A 67 -71.43 -24.14 38.48
CA GLU A 67 -71.30 -24.54 39.88
C GLU A 67 -71.20 -26.06 40.07
N ASP A 68 -71.51 -26.87 39.04
CA ASP A 68 -71.67 -28.34 39.15
C ASP A 68 -70.61 -29.18 38.37
N LEU A 69 -69.58 -28.53 37.80
CA LEU A 69 -68.50 -29.20 37.05
C LEU A 69 -67.09 -29.01 37.64
N LEU A 70 -66.97 -28.28 38.76
CA LEU A 70 -65.70 -28.07 39.44
C LEU A 70 -65.56 -29.11 40.58
N PRO A 71 -64.46 -29.87 40.66
CA PRO A 71 -64.26 -30.84 41.73
C PRO A 71 -64.28 -30.16 43.11
N ASP A 72 -64.81 -30.86 44.13
CA ASP A 72 -64.89 -30.40 45.52
C ASP A 72 -63.52 -29.86 45.99
N GLY A 73 -63.41 -28.53 46.08
CA GLY A 73 -62.15 -27.81 46.34
C GLY A 73 -62.02 -26.46 45.65
N LEU A 74 -62.91 -26.13 44.71
CA LEU A 74 -62.91 -24.87 43.93
C LEU A 74 -63.97 -23.84 44.38
N GLN A 75 -64.84 -24.17 45.34
CA GLN A 75 -65.80 -23.21 45.88
C GLN A 75 -65.15 -22.28 46.92
N GLY A 76 -65.10 -20.97 46.61
CA GLY A 76 -64.92 -19.91 47.61
C GLY A 76 -63.60 -19.13 47.57
N CYS A 77 -62.81 -19.25 46.51
CA CYS A 77 -61.53 -18.54 46.37
C CYS A 77 -61.69 -17.37 45.38
N ASN A 78 -61.27 -16.15 45.73
CA ASN A 78 -61.35 -15.02 44.81
C ASN A 78 -60.14 -15.03 43.86
N PRO A 79 -60.30 -14.67 42.57
CA PRO A 79 -59.18 -14.61 41.63
C PRO A 79 -58.01 -13.77 42.16
N GLY A 80 -56.80 -14.32 42.10
CA GLY A 80 -55.57 -13.71 42.61
C GLY A 80 -55.25 -14.02 44.07
N GLU A 81 -56.04 -14.84 44.76
CA GLU A 81 -55.75 -15.32 46.12
C GLU A 81 -54.95 -16.64 46.14
N GLY A 82 -54.55 -17.17 44.99
CA GLY A 82 -53.76 -18.40 44.88
C GLY A 82 -54.59 -19.64 44.54
N CYS A 83 -55.76 -19.42 43.93
CA CYS A 83 -56.70 -20.43 43.49
C CYS A 83 -56.16 -21.22 42.29
N PHE A 84 -56.79 -22.35 41.98
CA PHE A 84 -56.48 -23.09 40.75
C PHE A 84 -56.53 -22.16 39.51
N LEU A 85 -55.50 -22.23 38.65
CA LEU A 85 -55.24 -21.36 37.49
C LEU A 85 -54.82 -19.91 37.79
N ASP A 86 -54.76 -19.48 39.05
CA ASP A 86 -54.17 -18.17 39.37
C ASP A 86 -52.69 -18.16 39.02
N LYS A 87 -52.21 -17.05 38.46
CA LYS A 87 -50.81 -16.88 38.08
C LYS A 87 -49.91 -16.94 39.30
N CYS A 88 -48.81 -17.67 39.20
CA CYS A 88 -47.82 -17.80 40.25
C CYS A 88 -46.40 -17.85 39.70
N GLN A 89 -45.45 -17.44 40.53
CA GLN A 89 -44.01 -17.54 40.31
C GLN A 89 -43.36 -18.56 41.23
N SER A 90 -44.01 -18.90 42.34
CA SER A 90 -43.52 -19.84 43.34
C SER A 90 -44.68 -20.54 44.05
N ASN A 91 -44.40 -21.71 44.62
CA ASN A 91 -45.35 -22.52 45.40
C ASN A 91 -46.05 -21.76 46.53
N GLU A 92 -45.38 -20.78 47.15
CA GLU A 92 -45.93 -19.99 48.26
C GLU A 92 -47.10 -19.07 47.88
N GLN A 93 -47.26 -18.81 46.58
CA GLN A 93 -48.34 -17.96 46.06
C GLN A 93 -49.62 -18.74 45.79
N CYS A 94 -49.61 -20.06 46.02
CA CYS A 94 -50.73 -20.94 45.76
C CYS A 94 -51.27 -21.50 47.07
N ASP A 95 -52.59 -21.47 47.24
CA ASP A 95 -53.26 -22.06 48.41
C ASP A 95 -53.01 -23.56 48.53
N SER A 96 -52.85 -24.23 47.38
CA SER A 96 -52.46 -25.64 47.31
C SER A 96 -51.00 -25.89 47.69
N GLY A 97 -50.17 -24.85 47.75
CA GLY A 97 -48.72 -24.93 47.91
C GLY A 97 -47.97 -25.37 46.64
N TRP A 98 -48.61 -25.34 45.47
CA TRP A 98 -48.02 -25.83 44.23
C TRP A 98 -48.27 -24.91 43.03
N CYS A 99 -47.17 -24.42 42.46
CA CYS A 99 -47.12 -23.66 41.22
C CYS A 99 -46.57 -24.54 40.10
N VAL A 100 -47.32 -24.74 39.03
CA VAL A 100 -46.94 -25.59 37.88
C VAL A 100 -47.03 -24.83 36.57
N ASP A 101 -46.42 -25.37 35.52
CA ASP A 101 -46.44 -24.76 34.19
C ASP A 101 -47.76 -25.02 33.43
N HIS A 102 -48.30 -23.97 32.83
CA HIS A 102 -49.45 -24.00 31.92
C HIS A 102 -49.30 -22.89 30.88
N LEU A 103 -49.32 -23.25 29.58
CA LEU A 103 -49.19 -22.31 28.46
C LEU A 103 -47.97 -21.37 28.57
N GLY A 104 -46.84 -21.90 29.06
CA GLY A 104 -45.60 -21.13 29.24
C GLY A 104 -45.63 -20.12 30.40
N GLU A 105 -46.64 -20.18 31.27
CA GLU A 105 -46.75 -19.40 32.50
C GLU A 105 -46.84 -20.31 33.73
N GLY A 106 -46.52 -19.78 34.91
CA GLY A 106 -46.76 -20.49 36.17
C GLY A 106 -48.19 -20.24 36.64
N VAL A 107 -48.92 -21.30 36.94
CA VAL A 107 -50.26 -21.23 37.53
C VAL A 107 -50.40 -22.18 38.71
N CYS A 108 -51.25 -21.80 39.66
CA CYS A 108 -51.54 -22.61 40.83
C CYS A 108 -52.35 -23.84 40.44
N THR A 109 -51.96 -25.01 40.97
CA THR A 109 -52.64 -26.28 40.72
C THR A 109 -53.32 -26.83 41.97
N VAL A 110 -53.97 -27.98 41.87
CA VAL A 110 -54.53 -28.74 42.98
C VAL A 110 -53.96 -30.17 43.00
N ALA A 111 -54.00 -30.79 44.18
CA ALA A 111 -53.70 -32.21 44.30
C ALA A 111 -54.84 -33.04 43.69
N CYS A 112 -54.49 -34.21 43.15
CA CYS A 112 -55.43 -35.13 42.52
C CYS A 112 -55.22 -36.56 43.02
N GLN A 113 -56.24 -37.40 42.88
CA GLN A 113 -56.14 -38.83 43.16
C GLN A 113 -56.08 -39.63 41.86
N GLU A 114 -57.05 -39.44 40.96
CA GLU A 114 -57.08 -40.11 39.65
C GLU A 114 -57.56 -39.18 38.52
N GLU A 115 -58.46 -38.24 38.80
CA GLU A 115 -59.04 -37.33 37.80
C GLU A 115 -58.67 -35.87 38.05
N CYS A 116 -58.56 -35.12 36.95
CA CYS A 116 -58.35 -33.68 36.91
C CYS A 116 -59.36 -33.05 35.95
N VAL A 117 -59.49 -31.72 35.98
CA VAL A 117 -60.33 -31.00 35.02
C VAL A 117 -59.89 -31.27 33.57
N PRO A 118 -60.80 -31.16 32.58
CA PRO A 118 -60.45 -31.38 31.17
C PRO A 118 -59.22 -30.57 30.73
N GLY A 119 -58.29 -31.22 30.01
CA GLY A 119 -57.02 -30.62 29.60
C GLY A 119 -55.86 -30.77 30.59
N TRP A 120 -56.11 -31.30 31.79
CA TRP A 120 -55.12 -31.57 32.82
C TRP A 120 -54.98 -33.07 33.09
N GLU A 121 -53.79 -33.53 33.49
CA GLU A 121 -53.53 -34.92 33.84
C GLU A 121 -53.06 -35.05 35.29
N CYS A 122 -53.54 -36.07 35.99
CA CYS A 122 -53.05 -36.38 37.32
C CYS A 122 -51.69 -37.10 37.20
N LYS A 123 -50.59 -36.40 37.48
CA LYS A 123 -49.24 -36.97 37.44
C LYS A 123 -48.58 -36.91 38.80
N GLN A 124 -47.76 -37.91 39.07
CA GLN A 124 -46.87 -37.92 40.22
C GLN A 124 -45.73 -36.92 39.99
N VAL A 125 -45.56 -35.96 40.90
CA VAL A 125 -44.45 -35.01 40.87
C VAL A 125 -43.42 -35.44 41.93
N THR A 126 -42.21 -35.76 41.49
CA THR A 126 -41.10 -36.17 42.36
C THR A 126 -40.17 -34.98 42.60
N GLY A 127 -39.90 -34.61 43.85
CA GLY A 127 -38.82 -33.64 44.13
C GLY A 127 -38.84 -32.81 45.41
N THR A 128 -39.88 -32.86 46.26
CA THR A 128 -39.99 -31.93 47.41
C THR A 128 -40.06 -32.60 48.80
N GLY A 129 -40.04 -33.93 48.88
CA GLY A 129 -40.10 -34.66 50.15
C GLY A 129 -40.09 -36.18 50.02
N PRO A 130 -40.22 -36.92 51.13
CA PRO A 130 -40.30 -38.39 51.14
C PRO A 130 -41.66 -38.93 50.64
N ASP A 131 -42.68 -38.07 50.59
CA ASP A 131 -44.03 -38.43 50.18
C ASP A 131 -44.26 -38.15 48.69
N VAL A 132 -44.90 -39.10 48.01
CA VAL A 132 -45.32 -38.93 46.61
C VAL A 132 -46.58 -38.06 46.57
N VAL A 133 -46.54 -36.98 45.80
CA VAL A 133 -47.69 -36.08 45.63
C VAL A 133 -48.15 -36.17 44.17
N PHE A 134 -49.46 -36.35 44.00
CA PHE A 134 -50.12 -36.35 42.70
C PHE A 134 -50.76 -34.99 42.49
N LEU A 135 -50.39 -34.30 41.41
CA LEU A 135 -50.87 -32.98 41.07
C LEU A 135 -51.54 -33.01 39.70
N CYS A 136 -52.55 -32.15 39.53
CA CYS A 136 -53.03 -31.84 38.20
C CYS A 136 -51.93 -31.06 37.47
N VAL A 137 -51.43 -31.58 36.36
CA VAL A 137 -50.46 -30.88 35.52
C VAL A 137 -51.04 -30.70 34.13
N SER A 138 -50.78 -29.54 33.53
CA SER A 138 -51.25 -29.21 32.19
C SER A 138 -50.66 -30.21 31.18
N LYS A 139 -51.47 -30.67 30.21
CA LYS A 139 -50.95 -31.36 29.02
C LYS A 139 -50.10 -30.45 28.13
N HIS A 140 -50.38 -29.14 28.21
CA HIS A 140 -49.79 -28.08 27.39
C HIS A 140 -48.99 -27.13 28.29
N ALA A 141 -48.06 -27.67 29.08
CA ALA A 141 -47.37 -26.91 30.12
C ALA A 141 -46.52 -25.76 29.55
N ASN A 142 -45.79 -26.03 28.47
CA ASN A 142 -44.89 -25.06 27.83
C ASN A 142 -45.46 -24.46 26.53
N LEU A 143 -46.71 -24.74 26.16
CA LEU A 143 -47.27 -24.26 24.90
C LEU A 143 -47.13 -22.74 24.77
N CYS A 144 -46.74 -22.24 23.59
CA CYS A 144 -46.40 -20.83 23.33
C CYS A 144 -45.16 -20.27 24.06
N ARG A 145 -44.40 -21.08 24.82
CA ARG A 145 -43.17 -20.61 25.46
C ARG A 145 -42.06 -20.42 24.41
N PRO A 146 -41.29 -19.31 24.43
CA PRO A 146 -40.14 -19.15 23.55
C PRO A 146 -39.13 -20.30 23.73
N CYS A 147 -38.60 -20.80 22.63
CA CYS A 147 -37.68 -21.94 22.63
C CYS A 147 -36.63 -21.79 21.53
N GLY A 148 -35.46 -22.41 21.74
CA GLY A 148 -34.44 -22.56 20.71
C GLY A 148 -34.19 -23.99 20.27
N SER A 149 -34.73 -24.97 20.99
CA SER A 149 -34.64 -26.40 20.65
C SER A 149 -35.82 -27.17 21.21
N GLY A 150 -36.07 -28.38 20.71
CA GLY A 150 -37.10 -29.26 21.27
C GLY A 150 -36.88 -29.62 22.75
N ALA A 151 -35.64 -29.52 23.26
CA ALA A 151 -35.35 -29.75 24.68
C ALA A 151 -36.00 -28.70 25.59
N ASP A 152 -36.18 -27.48 25.10
CA ASP A 152 -36.79 -26.38 25.85
C ASP A 152 -38.30 -26.56 26.04
N CYS A 153 -38.93 -27.45 25.28
CA CYS A 153 -40.37 -27.66 25.31
C CYS A 153 -40.79 -28.83 26.18
N LYS A 154 -39.84 -29.68 26.59
CA LYS A 154 -40.12 -30.86 27.41
C LYS A 154 -40.73 -30.47 28.75
N SER A 155 -41.83 -31.13 29.10
CA SER A 155 -42.52 -30.95 30.38
C SER A 155 -42.83 -32.28 31.07
N VAL A 156 -43.31 -32.24 32.32
CA VAL A 156 -43.71 -33.43 33.09
C VAL A 156 -44.83 -34.22 32.40
N SER A 157 -45.63 -33.55 31.56
CA SER A 157 -46.76 -34.14 30.83
C SER A 157 -46.50 -34.33 29.32
N GLY A 158 -45.65 -33.50 28.73
CA GLY A 158 -45.42 -33.41 27.28
C GLY A 158 -44.01 -33.87 26.90
N VAL A 159 -43.86 -35.17 26.65
CA VAL A 159 -42.60 -35.78 26.22
C VAL A 159 -42.34 -35.67 24.71
N GLU A 160 -43.36 -35.27 23.94
CA GLU A 160 -43.33 -35.11 22.47
C GLU A 160 -43.49 -33.64 22.02
N ASP A 161 -43.47 -32.71 22.97
CA ASP A 161 -43.52 -31.27 22.69
C ASP A 161 -42.24 -30.84 21.98
N VAL A 162 -42.35 -30.07 20.90
CA VAL A 162 -41.21 -29.61 20.11
C VAL A 162 -41.23 -28.09 19.94
N CYS A 163 -40.06 -27.54 19.62
CA CYS A 163 -39.93 -26.13 19.29
C CYS A 163 -40.32 -25.90 17.84
N VAL A 164 -41.46 -25.26 17.61
CA VAL A 164 -42.03 -25.00 16.28
C VAL A 164 -41.53 -23.65 15.78
N ASP A 165 -41.14 -23.60 14.51
CA ASP A 165 -40.74 -22.37 13.84
C ASP A 165 -41.97 -21.61 13.32
N TYR A 166 -42.18 -20.38 13.81
CA TYR A 166 -43.23 -19.46 13.37
C TYR A 166 -42.67 -18.44 12.33
N GLY A 167 -41.47 -18.66 11.81
CA GLY A 167 -40.81 -17.80 10.84
C GLY A 167 -40.42 -16.46 11.45
N ALA A 168 -40.89 -15.36 10.85
CA ALA A 168 -40.55 -14.00 11.30
C ALA A 168 -41.03 -13.70 12.73
N ALA A 169 -42.05 -14.41 13.23
CA ALA A 169 -42.56 -14.24 14.58
C ALA A 169 -41.70 -14.92 15.67
N GLY A 170 -40.67 -15.69 15.28
CA GLY A 170 -39.81 -16.45 16.21
C GLY A 170 -40.18 -17.93 16.27
N SER A 171 -39.80 -18.60 17.36
CA SER A 171 -40.09 -20.03 17.56
C SER A 171 -40.60 -20.29 18.97
N PHE A 172 -41.64 -21.11 19.04
CA PHE A 172 -42.36 -21.36 20.29
C PHE A 172 -42.70 -22.82 20.46
N CYS A 173 -42.79 -23.26 21.70
CA CYS A 173 -43.13 -24.63 22.02
C CYS A 173 -44.55 -24.95 21.55
N GLY A 174 -44.66 -25.99 20.74
CA GLY A 174 -45.91 -26.64 20.36
C GLY A 174 -46.18 -27.86 21.23
N GLY A 175 -47.45 -28.23 21.34
CA GLY A 175 -47.87 -29.50 21.94
C GLY A 175 -48.30 -30.48 20.86
N VAL A 176 -47.97 -31.76 21.01
CA VAL A 176 -48.31 -32.78 20.01
C VAL A 176 -49.83 -32.90 19.83
N CYS A 177 -50.30 -32.99 18.58
CA CYS A 177 -51.72 -33.13 18.27
C CYS A 177 -51.94 -34.00 17.03
N LYS A 178 -53.14 -34.58 16.91
CA LYS A 178 -53.58 -35.34 15.73
C LYS A 178 -54.70 -34.61 15.02
N VAL A 179 -55.63 -34.05 15.79
CA VAL A 179 -56.80 -33.28 15.36
C VAL A 179 -56.91 -31.99 16.16
N ASP A 180 -57.68 -31.01 15.67
CA ASP A 180 -57.81 -29.70 16.33
C ASP A 180 -58.40 -29.80 17.74
N ASP A 181 -59.27 -30.77 18.01
CA ASP A 181 -59.85 -31.00 19.34
C ASP A 181 -58.80 -31.42 20.41
N ASP A 182 -57.59 -31.81 19.99
CA ASP A 182 -56.49 -32.10 20.92
C ASP A 182 -55.88 -30.79 21.49
N CYS A 183 -56.07 -29.67 20.78
CA CYS A 183 -55.47 -28.38 21.12
C CYS A 183 -56.39 -27.54 22.03
N PRO A 184 -55.80 -26.76 22.96
CA PRO A 184 -56.58 -25.86 23.79
C PRO A 184 -57.13 -24.70 22.95
N TRP A 185 -58.14 -24.02 23.46
CA TRP A 185 -58.75 -22.89 22.77
C TRP A 185 -57.73 -21.79 22.43
N GLY A 186 -57.81 -21.26 21.20
CA GLY A 186 -56.84 -20.32 20.65
C GLY A 186 -55.63 -20.98 19.97
N PHE A 187 -55.65 -22.31 19.83
CA PHE A 187 -54.64 -23.08 19.13
C PHE A 187 -55.29 -24.09 18.18
N SER A 188 -54.68 -24.26 17.00
CA SER A 188 -55.09 -25.24 15.99
C SER A 188 -54.01 -26.28 15.78
N CYS A 189 -54.40 -27.49 15.38
CA CYS A 189 -53.47 -28.59 15.11
C CYS A 189 -52.93 -28.49 13.69
N VAL A 190 -51.78 -27.82 13.54
CA VAL A 190 -51.21 -27.51 12.23
C VAL A 190 -49.99 -28.37 11.90
N ASP A 191 -49.83 -28.67 10.62
CA ASP A 191 -48.57 -29.18 10.08
C ASP A 191 -47.56 -28.02 9.98
N GLY A 192 -46.36 -28.21 10.53
CA GLY A 192 -45.31 -27.20 10.59
C GLY A 192 -43.92 -27.83 10.59
N LYS A 193 -42.90 -27.00 10.86
CA LYS A 193 -41.52 -27.45 11.00
C LYS A 193 -40.97 -27.10 12.38
N THR A 194 -40.11 -27.96 12.88
CA THR A 194 -39.26 -27.60 14.02
C THR A 194 -38.19 -26.61 13.60
N VAL A 195 -37.54 -25.96 14.56
CA VAL A 195 -36.33 -25.14 14.33
C VAL A 195 -35.17 -25.91 13.68
N GLU A 196 -35.21 -27.25 13.69
CA GLU A 196 -34.25 -28.13 13.01
C GLU A 196 -34.72 -28.52 11.59
N GLY A 197 -35.81 -27.94 11.09
CA GLY A 197 -36.37 -28.19 9.76
C GLY A 197 -37.17 -29.49 9.61
N VAL A 198 -37.33 -30.25 10.70
CA VAL A 198 -38.08 -31.52 10.74
C VAL A 198 -39.58 -31.25 10.70
N ASP A 199 -40.31 -31.93 9.80
CA ASP A 199 -41.77 -31.85 9.71
C ASP A 199 -42.42 -32.37 11.01
N THR A 200 -43.40 -31.63 11.52
CA THR A 200 -44.11 -31.95 12.75
C THR A 200 -45.57 -31.51 12.67
N LYS A 201 -46.41 -32.06 13.55
CA LYS A 201 -47.80 -31.65 13.70
C LYS A 201 -48.07 -31.26 15.15
N GLN A 202 -48.36 -29.99 15.38
CA GLN A 202 -48.37 -29.40 16.73
C GLN A 202 -49.50 -28.39 16.88
N CYS A 203 -49.96 -28.22 18.12
CA CYS A 203 -50.80 -27.10 18.51
C CYS A 203 -50.00 -25.80 18.36
N VAL A 204 -50.49 -24.92 17.50
CA VAL A 204 -49.87 -23.63 17.18
C VAL A 204 -50.92 -22.54 17.40
N ALA A 205 -50.50 -21.39 17.92
CA ALA A 205 -51.42 -20.30 18.23
C ALA A 205 -52.13 -19.79 16.98
N ASP A 206 -53.46 -19.64 17.04
CA ASP A 206 -54.29 -19.16 15.93
C ASP A 206 -53.93 -17.72 15.51
N SER A 207 -53.38 -16.95 16.44
CA SER A 207 -52.86 -15.59 16.20
C SER A 207 -51.62 -15.58 15.30
N GLY A 208 -50.93 -16.71 15.13
CA GLY A 208 -49.63 -16.79 14.47
C GLY A 208 -48.48 -16.15 15.25
N VAL A 209 -48.73 -15.65 16.47
CA VAL A 209 -47.71 -15.04 17.34
C VAL A 209 -48.00 -15.41 18.80
N CYS A 210 -46.97 -15.87 19.49
CA CYS A 210 -47.04 -16.16 20.93
C CYS A 210 -46.54 -14.96 21.75
N PRO A 211 -47.33 -14.47 22.73
CA PRO A 211 -46.90 -13.38 23.59
C PRO A 211 -45.86 -13.85 24.61
N CYS A 212 -45.00 -12.91 25.00
CA CYS A 212 -44.05 -13.11 26.09
C CYS A 212 -44.74 -13.14 27.45
N THR A 213 -44.78 -14.31 28.09
CA THR A 213 -45.31 -14.45 29.47
C THR A 213 -44.37 -13.79 30.48
N ALA A 214 -44.90 -13.35 31.63
CA ALA A 214 -44.07 -12.79 32.70
C ALA A 214 -42.98 -13.77 33.18
N LYS A 215 -43.29 -15.07 33.16
CA LYS A 215 -42.34 -16.14 33.45
C LYS A 215 -41.24 -16.24 32.39
N SER A 216 -41.59 -16.12 31.11
CA SER A 216 -40.63 -16.14 29.98
C SER A 216 -39.65 -14.97 30.04
N VAL A 217 -40.14 -13.78 30.40
CA VAL A 217 -39.30 -12.58 30.62
C VAL A 217 -38.40 -12.77 31.84
N ALA A 218 -38.94 -13.26 32.97
CA ALA A 218 -38.17 -13.49 34.19
C ALA A 218 -37.04 -14.53 34.01
N LEU A 219 -37.25 -15.51 33.12
CA LEU A 219 -36.26 -16.53 32.76
C LEU A 219 -35.30 -16.10 31.63
N GLY A 220 -35.52 -14.94 31.00
CA GLY A 220 -34.72 -14.47 29.88
C GLY A 220 -34.77 -15.40 28.67
N LEU A 221 -35.93 -16.02 28.41
CA LEU A 221 -36.09 -16.95 27.30
C LEU A 221 -35.94 -16.23 25.95
N SER A 222 -35.49 -16.96 24.94
CA SER A 222 -35.19 -16.41 23.62
C SER A 222 -35.53 -17.39 22.51
N THR A 223 -35.74 -16.87 21.30
CA THR A 223 -35.89 -17.65 20.07
C THR A 223 -34.69 -17.43 19.15
N PRO A 224 -34.16 -18.43 18.43
CA PRO A 224 -33.15 -18.24 17.41
C PRO A 224 -33.64 -17.31 16.30
N CYS A 225 -32.71 -16.64 15.67
CA CYS A 225 -32.92 -15.83 14.48
C CYS A 225 -31.65 -15.84 13.62
N GLN A 226 -31.76 -15.41 12.37
CA GLN A 226 -30.64 -15.34 11.45
C GLN A 226 -30.70 -14.03 10.65
N ALA A 227 -29.53 -13.52 10.28
CA ALA A 227 -29.35 -12.44 9.32
C ALA A 227 -28.57 -12.97 8.11
N THR A 228 -29.14 -12.83 6.91
CA THR A 228 -28.57 -13.38 5.66
C THR A 228 -28.43 -12.29 4.61
N ASN A 229 -27.27 -12.24 3.95
CA ASN A 229 -27.02 -11.44 2.75
C ASN A 229 -26.05 -12.19 1.81
N ASP A 230 -25.45 -11.48 0.85
CA ASP A 230 -24.52 -12.08 -0.11
C ASP A 230 -23.18 -12.52 0.51
N ALA A 231 -22.82 -11.99 1.69
CA ALA A 231 -21.59 -12.37 2.40
C ALA A 231 -21.77 -13.68 3.19
N GLY A 232 -22.90 -13.86 3.87
CA GLY A 232 -23.13 -15.08 4.64
C GLY A 232 -24.44 -15.13 5.40
N THR A 233 -24.51 -16.00 6.41
CA THR A 233 -25.67 -16.13 7.32
C THR A 233 -25.21 -16.23 8.77
N CYS A 234 -25.46 -15.17 9.52
CA CYS A 234 -25.13 -15.11 10.94
C CYS A 234 -26.32 -15.49 11.80
N GLU A 235 -26.07 -16.30 12.83
CA GLU A 235 -27.08 -16.67 13.82
C GLU A 235 -27.13 -15.66 14.97
N GLY A 236 -28.32 -15.52 15.55
CA GLY A 236 -28.58 -14.68 16.71
C GLY A 236 -29.82 -15.14 17.46
N LYS A 237 -30.30 -14.28 18.34
CA LYS A 237 -31.43 -14.50 19.23
C LYS A 237 -32.35 -13.28 19.25
N ARG A 238 -33.63 -13.57 19.48
CA ARG A 238 -34.63 -12.59 19.91
C ARG A 238 -34.97 -12.90 21.35
N VAL A 239 -34.76 -11.94 22.25
CA VAL A 239 -34.99 -12.13 23.69
C VAL A 239 -36.40 -11.69 24.04
N CYS A 240 -37.06 -12.44 24.91
CA CYS A 240 -38.41 -12.17 25.34
C CYS A 240 -38.45 -11.04 26.37
N THR A 241 -39.22 -9.99 26.09
CA THR A 241 -39.40 -8.80 26.95
C THR A 241 -40.88 -8.58 27.27
N SER A 242 -41.20 -7.60 28.13
CA SER A 242 -42.59 -7.22 28.42
C SER A 242 -43.35 -6.68 27.22
N GLU A 243 -42.65 -6.25 26.17
CA GLU A 243 -43.23 -5.71 24.93
C GLU A 243 -43.28 -6.75 23.80
N GLY A 244 -42.75 -7.97 24.04
CA GLY A 244 -42.61 -9.02 23.04
C GLY A 244 -41.15 -9.41 22.81
N LEU A 245 -40.89 -10.15 21.73
CA LEU A 245 -39.53 -10.50 21.31
C LEU A 245 -38.78 -9.26 20.82
N THR A 246 -37.51 -9.12 21.18
CA THR A 246 -36.64 -8.09 20.59
C THR A 246 -36.46 -8.31 19.10
N GLU A 247 -35.91 -7.30 18.43
CA GLU A 247 -35.27 -7.51 17.13
C GLU A 247 -34.17 -8.57 17.23
N CYS A 248 -33.82 -9.14 16.08
CA CYS A 248 -32.74 -10.13 15.99
C CYS A 248 -31.40 -9.47 16.29
N ASP A 249 -30.63 -10.04 17.21
CA ASP A 249 -29.28 -9.57 17.56
C ASP A 249 -28.16 -10.20 16.73
N ALA A 250 -28.50 -11.01 15.71
CA ALA A 250 -27.53 -11.58 14.79
C ALA A 250 -26.71 -10.45 14.14
N ALA A 251 -25.38 -10.66 14.06
CA ALA A 251 -24.51 -9.76 13.31
C ALA A 251 -24.99 -9.69 11.85
N VAL A 252 -24.88 -8.52 11.22
CA VAL A 252 -25.11 -8.42 9.78
C VAL A 252 -23.85 -8.98 9.11
N PRO A 253 -23.94 -10.06 8.32
CA PRO A 253 -22.74 -10.66 7.73
C PRO A 253 -22.01 -9.66 6.84
N SER A 254 -20.69 -9.68 6.86
CA SER A 254 -19.83 -8.85 6.01
C SER A 254 -18.57 -9.61 5.65
N VAL A 255 -17.86 -9.17 4.61
CA VAL A 255 -16.54 -9.75 4.28
C VAL A 255 -15.63 -9.65 5.49
N GLU A 256 -14.88 -10.73 5.75
CA GLU A 256 -13.88 -10.83 6.80
C GLU A 256 -13.00 -9.57 6.91
N ALA A 257 -12.80 -9.13 8.15
CA ALA A 257 -11.80 -8.14 8.52
C ALA A 257 -10.90 -8.75 9.58
N CYS A 258 -9.61 -8.40 9.57
CA CYS A 258 -8.68 -8.86 10.61
C CYS A 258 -8.99 -8.22 11.98
N ASN A 259 -9.94 -8.80 12.71
CA ASN A 259 -10.47 -8.28 13.97
C ASN A 259 -10.74 -9.39 15.01
N GLY A 260 -10.50 -10.66 14.67
CA GLY A 260 -10.73 -11.82 15.54
C GLY A 260 -12.20 -12.26 15.61
N ALA A 261 -13.05 -11.74 14.74
CA ALA A 261 -14.44 -12.14 14.57
C ALA A 261 -14.61 -12.93 13.27
N ASP A 262 -15.67 -13.72 13.24
CA ASP A 262 -16.19 -14.40 12.06
C ASP A 262 -17.27 -13.46 11.51
N ASP A 263 -16.87 -12.55 10.62
CA ASP A 263 -17.70 -11.46 10.11
C ASP A 263 -18.71 -11.97 9.07
N ASP A 264 -18.40 -13.03 8.32
CA ASP A 264 -19.32 -13.65 7.37
C ASP A 264 -20.07 -14.88 7.92
N CYS A 265 -19.68 -15.34 9.12
CA CYS A 265 -20.31 -16.43 9.86
C CYS A 265 -20.19 -17.80 9.17
N ASP A 266 -19.11 -18.05 8.42
CA ASP A 266 -18.85 -19.35 7.78
C ASP A 266 -18.18 -20.39 8.72
N GLY A 267 -17.74 -19.93 9.91
CA GLY A 267 -17.11 -20.73 10.95
C GLY A 267 -15.57 -20.71 10.92
N ALA A 268 -14.97 -20.05 9.94
CA ALA A 268 -13.58 -19.60 9.98
C ALA A 268 -13.51 -18.18 10.59
N VAL A 269 -12.30 -17.74 10.91
CA VAL A 269 -12.07 -16.45 11.59
C VAL A 269 -10.86 -15.81 10.93
N ASP A 270 -11.03 -14.59 10.45
CA ASP A 270 -10.01 -13.80 9.77
C ASP A 270 -9.33 -14.56 8.61
N GLU A 271 -10.09 -15.30 7.81
CA GLU A 271 -9.60 -15.95 6.61
C GLU A 271 -9.61 -15.01 5.39
N PRO A 272 -8.66 -15.19 4.46
CA PRO A 272 -8.65 -14.41 3.23
C PRO A 272 -9.83 -14.79 2.34
N ALA A 273 -10.70 -13.83 2.05
CA ALA A 273 -11.77 -14.00 1.07
C ALA A 273 -11.21 -14.27 -0.33
N GLU A 274 -11.78 -15.23 -1.07
CA GLU A 274 -11.51 -15.41 -2.49
C GLU A 274 -12.32 -14.40 -3.32
N VAL A 275 -11.68 -13.36 -3.83
CA VAL A 275 -12.30 -12.41 -4.77
C VAL A 275 -11.73 -12.68 -6.16
N ASP A 276 -12.61 -13.02 -7.11
CA ASP A 276 -12.25 -13.34 -8.50
C ASP A 276 -11.17 -14.43 -8.66
N GLY A 277 -11.11 -15.38 -7.72
CA GLY A 277 -10.14 -16.48 -7.70
C GLY A 277 -8.74 -16.09 -7.21
N ASN A 278 -8.60 -14.92 -6.56
CA ASN A 278 -7.39 -14.53 -5.85
C ASN A 278 -7.69 -14.40 -4.35
N LEU A 279 -6.78 -14.92 -3.52
CA LEU A 279 -6.87 -14.79 -2.07
C LEU A 279 -6.55 -13.35 -1.69
N VAL A 280 -7.53 -12.63 -1.14
CA VAL A 280 -7.34 -11.27 -0.66
C VAL A 280 -6.72 -11.34 0.73
N ASN A 281 -5.51 -10.81 0.88
CA ASN A 281 -4.90 -10.65 2.20
C ASN A 281 -5.64 -9.53 2.96
N LEU A 282 -6.28 -9.87 4.07
CA LEU A 282 -7.05 -8.97 4.94
C LEU A 282 -6.27 -7.74 5.40
N CYS A 283 -4.95 -7.87 5.47
CA CYS A 283 -4.07 -6.85 5.98
C CYS A 283 -3.20 -6.19 4.91
N ASP A 284 -3.47 -6.42 3.62
CA ASP A 284 -2.70 -5.80 2.53
C ASP A 284 -2.67 -4.27 2.67
N ASP A 285 -1.49 -3.70 2.94
CA ASP A 285 -1.28 -2.25 3.02
C ASP A 285 -0.75 -1.65 1.70
N GLY A 286 -0.59 -2.50 0.67
CA GLY A 286 -0.06 -2.14 -0.63
C GLY A 286 1.45 -1.89 -0.65
N ASN A 287 2.17 -2.20 0.42
CA ASN A 287 3.62 -2.06 0.49
C ASN A 287 4.32 -3.42 0.31
N GLU A 288 4.97 -3.60 -0.84
CA GLU A 288 5.72 -4.82 -1.18
C GLU A 288 6.92 -5.08 -0.22
N CYS A 289 7.33 -4.07 0.55
CA CYS A 289 8.42 -4.14 1.52
C CYS A 289 7.96 -4.35 2.97
N THR A 290 6.69 -4.65 3.17
CA THR A 290 6.18 -5.21 4.41
C THR A 290 5.64 -6.60 4.16
N LYS A 291 5.73 -7.44 5.18
CA LYS A 291 5.02 -8.70 5.21
C LYS A 291 3.81 -8.53 6.12
N ASP A 292 2.65 -8.51 5.50
CA ASP A 292 1.40 -8.28 6.22
C ASP A 292 0.91 -9.59 6.86
N MET A 293 0.38 -9.46 8.06
CA MET A 293 -0.07 -10.59 8.84
C MET A 293 -1.26 -10.20 9.69
N CYS A 294 -2.31 -11.00 9.63
CA CYS A 294 -3.42 -10.86 10.55
C CYS A 294 -3.10 -11.51 11.90
N LYS A 295 -3.29 -10.77 13.00
CA LYS A 295 -3.14 -11.25 14.38
C LYS A 295 -4.50 -11.34 15.12
N GLY A 296 -5.57 -11.56 14.37
CA GLY A 296 -6.95 -11.60 14.83
C GLY A 296 -7.34 -10.37 15.63
N ALA A 297 -7.70 -10.54 16.91
CA ALA A 297 -8.12 -9.42 17.76
C ALA A 297 -7.06 -8.32 17.97
N ASP A 298 -5.77 -8.64 17.77
CA ASP A 298 -4.68 -7.65 17.81
C ASP A 298 -4.59 -6.83 16.49
N GLY A 299 -5.38 -7.20 15.47
CA GLY A 299 -5.47 -6.55 14.18
C GLY A 299 -4.31 -6.87 13.24
N CYS A 300 -4.13 -6.01 12.24
CA CYS A 300 -3.07 -6.13 11.26
C CYS A 300 -1.69 -5.79 11.83
N ALA A 301 -0.70 -6.60 11.47
CA ALA A 301 0.70 -6.39 11.77
C ALA A 301 1.54 -6.48 10.49
N TYR A 302 2.61 -5.68 10.46
CA TYR A 302 3.46 -5.49 9.30
C TYR A 302 4.91 -5.72 9.71
N ASP A 303 5.50 -6.82 9.26
CA ASP A 303 6.92 -7.07 9.48
C ASP A 303 7.73 -6.34 8.39
N VAL A 304 8.57 -5.40 8.80
CA VAL A 304 9.44 -4.62 7.92
C VAL A 304 10.47 -5.52 7.24
N LEU A 305 10.51 -5.52 5.91
CA LEU A 305 11.51 -6.25 5.14
C LEU A 305 12.75 -5.39 4.90
N THR A 306 13.92 -6.00 5.06
CA THR A 306 15.23 -5.39 4.78
C THR A 306 15.86 -5.91 3.48
N GLU A 307 15.18 -6.83 2.79
CA GLU A 307 15.58 -7.39 1.52
C GLU A 307 14.33 -7.92 0.78
N GLY A 308 14.40 -8.05 -0.54
CA GLY A 308 13.29 -8.47 -1.39
C GLY A 308 13.24 -7.65 -2.67
N GLU A 309 12.70 -8.22 -3.74
CA GLU A 309 12.43 -7.47 -4.97
C GLU A 309 11.14 -6.66 -4.80
N CYS A 310 11.14 -5.42 -5.26
CA CYS A 310 9.96 -4.55 -5.26
C CYS A 310 9.98 -3.60 -6.47
N LYS A 311 8.99 -2.71 -6.56
CA LYS A 311 8.92 -1.61 -7.53
C LYS A 311 8.71 -0.27 -6.81
N ASP A 312 9.70 0.62 -6.87
CA ASP A 312 9.59 1.96 -6.26
C ASP A 312 8.77 2.94 -7.14
N GLY A 313 8.42 2.50 -8.35
CA GLY A 313 7.65 3.27 -9.32
C GLY A 313 8.47 4.34 -10.05
N ASP A 314 9.76 4.48 -9.76
CA ASP A 314 10.65 5.41 -10.45
C ASP A 314 11.34 4.70 -11.62
N ALA A 315 11.07 5.16 -12.84
CA ALA A 315 11.74 4.60 -14.02
C ALA A 315 13.24 4.93 -14.06
N CYS A 316 13.69 5.92 -13.27
CA CYS A 316 15.08 6.36 -13.18
C CYS A 316 15.89 5.63 -12.10
N THR A 317 15.34 4.58 -11.51
CA THR A 317 16.05 3.65 -10.65
C THR A 317 16.05 2.25 -11.27
N VAL A 318 17.03 1.43 -10.87
CA VAL A 318 17.16 0.04 -11.30
C VAL A 318 17.53 -0.85 -10.11
N GLY A 319 17.12 -2.10 -10.19
CA GLY A 319 17.41 -3.09 -9.14
C GLY A 319 16.74 -2.73 -7.82
N ASP A 320 15.47 -2.30 -7.90
CA ASP A 320 14.70 -1.89 -6.73
C ASP A 320 14.57 -3.05 -5.75
N HIS A 321 14.78 -2.73 -4.50
CA HIS A 321 14.80 -3.66 -3.40
C HIS A 321 14.29 -2.99 -2.13
N CYS A 322 13.84 -3.82 -1.21
CA CYS A 322 13.40 -3.34 0.09
C CYS A 322 14.59 -2.97 0.95
N ASP A 323 14.57 -1.75 1.49
CA ASP A 323 15.49 -1.27 2.51
C ASP A 323 14.67 -0.62 3.64
N GLU A 324 14.76 -1.19 4.83
CA GLU A 324 14.00 -0.77 6.02
C GLU A 324 12.50 -0.50 5.78
N GLY A 325 11.84 -1.34 4.96
CA GLY A 325 10.40 -1.26 4.69
C GLY A 325 9.99 -0.27 3.60
N VAL A 326 10.97 0.34 2.92
CA VAL A 326 10.76 1.22 1.79
C VAL A 326 11.35 0.56 0.55
N CYS A 327 10.63 0.59 -0.56
CA CYS A 327 11.19 0.17 -1.84
C CYS A 327 12.14 1.26 -2.35
N VAL A 328 13.42 0.91 -2.53
CA VAL A 328 14.46 1.80 -3.02
C VAL A 328 15.19 1.18 -4.20
N GLY A 329 15.50 1.97 -5.22
CA GLY A 329 16.34 1.52 -6.34
C GLY A 329 17.64 2.30 -6.47
N ASN A 330 18.57 1.75 -7.25
CA ASN A 330 19.82 2.44 -7.56
C ASN A 330 19.60 3.39 -8.74
N PRO A 331 20.09 4.65 -8.67
CA PRO A 331 19.86 5.60 -9.75
C PRO A 331 20.49 5.10 -11.05
N VAL A 332 19.76 5.27 -12.16
CA VAL A 332 20.27 5.04 -13.51
C VAL A 332 21.46 5.97 -13.74
N LEU A 333 22.63 5.38 -13.99
CA LEU A 333 23.85 6.13 -14.28
C LEU A 333 23.80 6.65 -15.72
N CYS A 334 23.48 7.93 -15.86
CA CYS A 334 23.64 8.68 -17.09
C CYS A 334 24.94 9.47 -16.99
N ASP A 335 25.98 8.99 -17.67
CA ASP A 335 27.26 9.69 -17.84
C ASP A 335 27.68 9.51 -19.30
N ASP A 336 27.66 10.57 -20.10
CA ASP A 336 28.14 10.54 -21.50
C ASP A 336 29.61 10.96 -21.65
N SER A 337 30.29 11.22 -20.52
CA SER A 337 31.67 11.70 -20.41
C SER A 337 31.93 13.03 -21.11
N ASN A 338 30.88 13.81 -21.42
CA ASN A 338 31.01 15.14 -21.99
C ASN A 338 30.91 16.21 -20.88
N PRO A 339 31.98 16.98 -20.60
CA PRO A 339 31.93 18.04 -19.58
C PRO A 339 30.94 19.17 -19.93
N CYS A 340 30.48 19.23 -21.18
CA CYS A 340 29.54 20.22 -21.69
C CYS A 340 28.08 19.79 -21.68
N THR A 341 27.77 18.69 -20.97
CA THR A 341 26.41 18.29 -20.68
C THR A 341 26.18 18.14 -19.18
N ASP A 342 24.95 18.47 -18.77
CA ASP A 342 24.40 18.06 -17.48
C ASP A 342 23.61 16.78 -17.73
N ASP A 343 24.10 15.69 -17.14
CA ASP A 343 23.59 14.35 -17.39
C ASP A 343 22.52 14.00 -16.37
N ALA A 344 21.35 13.59 -16.86
CA ALA A 344 20.21 13.27 -16.01
C ALA A 344 19.37 12.16 -16.64
N CYS A 345 18.62 11.44 -15.81
CA CYS A 345 17.56 10.58 -16.30
C CYS A 345 16.36 11.42 -16.77
N ASP A 346 15.66 10.96 -17.81
CA ASP A 346 14.56 11.66 -18.46
C ASP A 346 13.18 11.46 -17.80
N GLY A 347 13.11 10.69 -16.72
CA GLY A 347 11.86 10.31 -16.03
C GLY A 347 11.14 9.09 -16.62
N LEU A 348 11.66 8.52 -17.71
CA LEU A 348 11.16 7.30 -18.37
C LEU A 348 12.20 6.18 -18.38
N GLY A 349 13.29 6.34 -17.63
CA GLY A 349 14.44 5.44 -17.58
C GLY A 349 15.44 5.62 -18.71
N GLY A 350 15.27 6.64 -19.56
CA GLY A 350 16.24 7.04 -20.57
C GLY A 350 17.22 8.10 -20.05
N CYS A 351 18.34 8.27 -20.74
CA CYS A 351 19.30 9.33 -20.43
C CYS A 351 19.06 10.58 -21.28
N LYS A 352 19.08 11.73 -20.62
CA LYS A 352 19.02 13.06 -21.22
C LYS A 352 20.29 13.83 -20.86
N PHE A 353 20.86 14.46 -21.87
CA PHE A 353 22.12 15.21 -21.76
C PHE A 353 21.84 16.65 -22.19
N GLU A 354 21.68 17.57 -21.26
CA GLU A 354 21.38 18.99 -21.57
C GLU A 354 22.66 19.78 -21.74
N ALA A 355 22.74 20.64 -22.76
CA ALA A 355 23.93 21.46 -22.97
C ALA A 355 24.07 22.47 -21.82
N ASN A 356 25.23 22.49 -21.16
CA ASN A 356 25.55 23.48 -20.14
C ASN A 356 26.49 24.57 -20.69
N ALA A 357 26.82 25.54 -19.83
CA ALA A 357 27.74 26.64 -20.12
C ALA A 357 28.93 26.67 -19.14
N ALA A 358 29.28 25.52 -18.56
CA ALA A 358 30.39 25.40 -17.64
C ALA A 358 31.73 25.71 -18.33
N ALA A 359 32.75 26.02 -17.53
CA ALA A 359 34.12 26.05 -18.03
C ALA A 359 34.56 24.63 -18.40
N CYS A 360 35.32 24.49 -19.48
CA CYS A 360 35.84 23.23 -19.96
C CYS A 360 37.25 23.45 -20.53
N ASP A 361 37.89 22.40 -21.05
CA ASP A 361 39.17 22.48 -21.77
C ASP A 361 38.96 21.85 -23.14
N ASP A 362 39.14 22.63 -24.22
CA ASP A 362 38.95 22.13 -25.58
C ASP A 362 40.19 21.41 -26.13
N GLY A 363 41.24 21.28 -25.30
CA GLY A 363 42.51 20.66 -25.62
C GLY A 363 43.34 21.46 -26.62
N ASN A 364 42.85 22.62 -27.08
CA ASN A 364 43.57 23.48 -27.99
C ASN A 364 44.34 24.55 -27.19
N PRO A 365 45.67 24.56 -27.25
CA PRO A 365 46.44 25.53 -26.48
C PRO A 365 46.38 26.95 -27.05
N CYS A 366 45.72 27.18 -28.19
CA CYS A 366 45.58 28.49 -28.85
C CYS A 366 44.20 29.13 -28.66
N THR A 367 43.43 28.61 -27.72
CA THR A 367 42.13 29.12 -27.30
C THR A 367 42.22 29.58 -25.84
N VAL A 368 41.42 30.58 -25.49
CA VAL A 368 41.24 31.03 -24.10
C VAL A 368 39.77 31.08 -23.75
N ALA A 369 39.50 31.07 -22.44
CA ALA A 369 38.15 31.16 -21.91
C ALA A 369 37.24 30.06 -22.47
N ASP A 370 37.80 28.85 -22.52
CA ASP A 370 37.11 27.63 -22.94
C ASP A 370 35.85 27.43 -22.11
N ALA A 371 34.74 27.38 -22.82
CA ALA A 371 33.43 27.26 -22.23
C ALA A 371 32.55 26.37 -23.09
N CYS A 372 31.65 25.69 -22.42
CA CYS A 372 30.68 24.85 -23.08
C CYS A 372 29.69 25.70 -23.86
N LYS A 373 29.49 25.32 -25.12
CA LYS A 373 28.45 25.90 -25.97
C LYS A 373 27.87 24.83 -26.86
N SER A 374 26.57 24.58 -26.69
CA SER A 374 25.83 23.58 -27.47
C SER A 374 26.48 22.19 -27.44
N LYS A 375 26.84 21.70 -26.25
CA LYS A 375 27.50 20.40 -25.99
C LYS A 375 28.92 20.26 -26.51
N VAL A 376 29.52 21.33 -27.00
CA VAL A 376 30.90 21.35 -27.50
C VAL A 376 31.72 22.26 -26.61
N CYS A 377 32.87 21.78 -26.18
CA CYS A 377 33.86 22.63 -25.54
C CYS A 377 34.63 23.40 -26.59
N GLY A 378 34.71 24.72 -26.45
CA GLY A 378 35.51 25.56 -27.32
C GLY A 378 35.85 26.89 -26.67
N GLY A 379 37.05 27.40 -26.95
CA GLY A 379 37.46 28.72 -26.51
C GLY A 379 37.46 29.79 -27.60
N VAL A 380 37.83 31.00 -27.19
CA VAL A 380 38.05 32.13 -28.07
C VAL A 380 39.45 31.99 -28.67
N PRO A 381 39.57 31.90 -30.01
CA PRO A 381 40.87 31.77 -30.65
C PRO A 381 41.69 33.04 -30.39
N VAL A 382 42.92 32.86 -29.93
CA VAL A 382 43.93 33.92 -29.93
C VAL A 382 44.95 33.64 -31.01
N SER A 383 45.53 34.70 -31.57
CA SER A 383 46.62 34.56 -32.53
C SER A 383 47.89 34.17 -31.76
N CYS A 384 48.18 32.87 -31.69
CA CYS A 384 49.52 32.41 -31.38
C CYS A 384 50.41 32.60 -32.61
N ASP A 385 51.65 33.04 -32.41
CA ASP A 385 52.61 33.13 -33.51
C ASP A 385 53.10 31.73 -33.94
N CYS A 386 53.01 30.75 -33.03
CA CYS A 386 53.44 29.37 -33.25
C CYS A 386 52.70 28.35 -32.36
N GLN A 387 52.67 27.09 -32.79
CA GLN A 387 52.27 25.91 -32.00
C GLN A 387 53.44 24.94 -31.81
N GLU A 388 54.35 24.90 -32.78
CA GLU A 388 55.62 24.19 -32.75
C GLU A 388 56.76 25.07 -33.27
N ASP A 389 58.01 24.71 -32.98
CA ASP A 389 59.19 25.50 -33.40
C ASP A 389 59.25 25.73 -34.92
N LYS A 390 58.68 24.81 -35.69
CA LYS A 390 58.64 24.89 -37.15
C LYS A 390 57.81 26.08 -37.64
N ASP A 391 56.80 26.52 -36.89
CA ASP A 391 55.95 27.65 -37.29
C ASP A 391 56.73 28.96 -37.31
N CYS A 392 57.78 29.06 -36.48
CA CYS A 392 58.66 30.23 -36.43
C CYS A 392 59.59 30.36 -37.63
N ALA A 393 59.74 29.30 -38.45
CA ALA A 393 60.62 29.32 -39.63
C ALA A 393 60.25 30.39 -40.66
N ALA A 394 58.97 30.79 -40.72
CA ALA A 394 58.50 31.85 -41.61
C ALA A 394 58.95 33.26 -41.16
N LEU A 395 59.32 33.42 -39.89
CA LEU A 395 59.75 34.68 -39.28
C LEU A 395 61.27 34.83 -39.19
N GLU A 396 62.01 33.79 -39.57
CA GLU A 396 63.48 33.81 -39.61
C GLU A 396 63.98 34.79 -40.68
N ASP A 397 64.93 35.65 -40.31
CA ASP A 397 65.58 36.60 -41.22
C ASP A 397 66.83 36.01 -41.91
N GLY A 398 67.21 34.78 -41.52
CA GLY A 398 68.37 34.05 -42.04
C GLY A 398 69.72 34.49 -41.45
N ASP A 399 69.72 35.35 -40.42
CA ASP A 399 70.93 35.80 -39.74
C ASP A 399 71.23 34.94 -38.51
N LEU A 400 71.97 33.85 -38.72
CA LEU A 400 72.38 32.93 -37.64
C LEU A 400 73.21 33.61 -36.53
N CYS A 401 73.68 34.84 -36.74
CA CYS A 401 74.40 35.57 -35.72
C CYS A 401 73.49 36.15 -34.62
N ASN A 402 72.21 36.39 -34.92
CA ASN A 402 71.22 36.90 -33.94
C ASN A 402 70.36 35.78 -33.32
N GLY A 403 70.72 34.51 -33.58
CA GLY A 403 70.02 33.33 -33.09
C GLY A 403 68.92 32.85 -34.02
N THR A 404 68.29 31.74 -33.64
CA THR A 404 67.14 31.15 -34.31
C THR A 404 65.91 31.25 -33.41
N LEU A 405 64.74 31.42 -33.99
CA LEU A 405 63.48 31.48 -33.29
C LEU A 405 62.98 30.07 -32.91
N VAL A 406 62.43 29.97 -31.70
CA VAL A 406 61.72 28.79 -31.19
C VAL A 406 60.38 29.22 -30.60
N CYS A 407 59.46 28.28 -30.48
CA CYS A 407 58.15 28.56 -29.93
C CYS A 407 58.20 28.54 -28.40
N GLU A 408 58.05 29.70 -27.75
CA GLU A 408 58.02 29.81 -26.28
C GLU A 408 56.66 29.38 -25.74
N LYS A 409 56.58 28.14 -25.26
CA LYS A 409 55.34 27.57 -24.70
C LYS A 409 55.11 27.91 -23.23
N GLY A 410 56.10 28.49 -22.54
CA GLY A 410 56.02 28.85 -21.13
C GLY A 410 55.30 30.17 -20.84
N LYS A 411 54.93 30.94 -21.88
CA LYS A 411 54.18 32.19 -21.75
C LYS A 411 53.10 32.24 -22.82
N PHE A 412 51.91 32.66 -22.41
CA PHE A 412 50.74 32.77 -23.29
C PHE A 412 50.49 34.25 -23.67
N PRO A 413 50.20 34.57 -24.95
CA PRO A 413 50.15 33.68 -26.13
C PRO A 413 51.52 33.13 -26.51
N TYR A 414 51.58 31.98 -27.19
CA TYR A 414 52.84 31.40 -27.65
C TYR A 414 53.48 32.28 -28.72
N LEU A 415 54.70 32.75 -28.42
CA LEU A 415 55.46 33.66 -29.27
C LEU A 415 56.71 32.98 -29.81
N CYS A 416 57.07 33.31 -31.04
CA CYS A 416 58.38 32.99 -31.58
C CYS A 416 59.43 33.90 -30.93
N VAL A 417 60.30 33.31 -30.09
CA VAL A 417 61.36 34.04 -29.40
C VAL A 417 62.72 33.49 -29.80
N VAL A 418 63.75 34.31 -29.71
CA VAL A 418 65.13 33.88 -29.95
C VAL A 418 65.53 32.83 -28.91
N LYS A 419 65.98 31.67 -29.38
CA LYS A 419 66.53 30.60 -28.56
C LYS A 419 67.88 31.05 -27.98
N PRO A 420 68.02 31.24 -26.66
CA PRO A 420 69.24 31.83 -26.07
C PRO A 420 70.54 31.09 -26.45
N GLU A 421 70.50 29.76 -26.52
CA GLU A 421 71.65 28.91 -26.89
C GLU A 421 72.00 28.94 -28.38
N SER A 422 71.17 29.57 -29.22
CA SER A 422 71.45 29.75 -30.64
C SER A 422 72.17 31.06 -30.96
N LEU A 423 72.29 31.98 -29.98
CA LEU A 423 73.00 33.24 -30.13
C LEU A 423 74.49 32.99 -30.33
N VAL A 424 75.04 33.47 -31.45
CA VAL A 424 76.48 33.35 -31.74
C VAL A 424 77.21 34.56 -31.18
N GLU A 425 77.99 34.33 -30.13
CA GLU A 425 78.92 35.31 -29.59
C GLU A 425 80.33 35.00 -30.12
N CYS A 426 80.93 35.95 -30.84
CA CYS A 426 82.29 35.80 -31.34
C CYS A 426 83.28 36.37 -30.35
N ASP A 427 84.19 35.51 -29.88
CA ASP A 427 85.27 35.90 -28.97
C ASP A 427 86.08 37.06 -29.53
N ALA A 428 86.37 38.04 -28.67
CA ALA A 428 87.27 39.13 -29.01
C ALA A 428 88.66 38.59 -29.41
N PRO A 429 89.39 39.27 -30.31
CA PRO A 429 90.74 38.87 -30.67
C PRO A 429 91.65 38.71 -29.45
N VAL A 430 92.56 37.74 -29.52
CA VAL A 430 93.48 37.41 -28.42
C VAL A 430 94.28 38.66 -28.01
N PRO A 431 94.40 38.97 -26.70
CA PRO A 431 95.18 40.10 -26.23
C PRO A 431 96.62 40.05 -26.72
N GLY A 432 97.10 41.14 -27.29
CA GLY A 432 98.45 41.25 -27.84
C GLY A 432 98.56 42.42 -28.81
N PRO A 433 99.73 42.58 -29.44
CA PRO A 433 100.01 43.67 -30.38
C PRO A 433 98.95 43.90 -31.46
N ASN A 434 98.36 42.80 -31.92
CA ASN A 434 97.42 42.79 -33.04
C ASN A 434 95.96 42.94 -32.60
N ALA A 435 95.67 42.97 -31.29
CA ALA A 435 94.29 42.92 -30.78
C ALA A 435 93.45 44.13 -31.24
N ILE A 436 94.06 45.33 -31.30
CA ILE A 436 93.39 46.53 -31.84
C ILE A 436 93.29 46.51 -33.37
N CYS A 437 94.10 45.72 -34.05
CA CYS A 437 94.12 45.61 -35.51
C CYS A 437 93.15 44.53 -36.03
N GLN A 438 92.38 43.90 -35.15
CA GLN A 438 91.54 42.76 -35.46
C GLN A 438 90.14 42.96 -34.86
N VAL A 439 89.12 42.42 -35.52
CA VAL A 439 87.77 42.33 -34.97
C VAL A 439 87.19 40.96 -35.31
N ALA A 440 86.42 40.40 -34.39
CA ALA A 440 85.68 39.17 -34.64
C ALA A 440 84.33 39.50 -35.27
N LEU A 441 84.11 39.05 -36.51
CA LEU A 441 82.84 39.18 -37.21
C LEU A 441 82.18 37.82 -37.36
N CYS A 442 80.87 37.79 -37.10
CA CYS A 442 80.02 36.64 -37.39
C CYS A 442 79.48 36.74 -38.83
N ALA A 443 79.62 35.66 -39.59
CA ALA A 443 79.04 35.58 -40.93
C ALA A 443 77.56 35.15 -40.86
N LYS A 444 76.65 36.10 -41.15
CA LYS A 444 75.18 35.98 -41.04
C LYS A 444 74.61 34.62 -41.49
N GLU A 445 74.97 34.17 -42.69
CA GLU A 445 74.40 32.93 -43.28
C GLU A 445 74.94 31.64 -42.65
N THR A 446 76.06 31.69 -41.94
CA THR A 446 76.75 30.46 -41.47
C THR A 446 76.98 30.42 -39.97
N GLY A 447 76.78 31.52 -39.25
CA GLY A 447 77.09 31.64 -37.82
C GLY A 447 78.58 31.48 -37.50
N LYS A 448 79.48 31.47 -38.50
CA LYS A 448 80.91 31.26 -38.27
C LYS A 448 81.60 32.57 -37.91
N CYS A 449 82.31 32.56 -36.80
CA CYS A 449 83.17 33.65 -36.39
C CYS A 449 84.47 33.64 -37.18
N SER A 450 84.87 34.80 -37.67
CA SER A 450 86.16 35.00 -38.32
C SER A 450 86.82 36.27 -37.78
N ILE A 451 88.12 36.19 -37.52
CA ILE A 451 88.92 37.36 -37.20
C ILE A 451 89.33 38.01 -38.51
N VAL A 452 88.90 39.25 -38.71
CA VAL A 452 89.24 40.03 -39.89
C VAL A 452 90.11 41.24 -39.52
N PRO A 453 90.94 41.73 -40.45
CA PRO A 453 91.65 42.99 -40.27
C PRO A 453 90.69 44.14 -39.94
N ALA A 454 91.07 44.95 -38.97
CA ALA A 454 90.31 46.11 -38.50
C ALA A 454 91.26 47.26 -38.18
N HIS A 455 90.70 48.47 -38.11
CA HIS A 455 91.41 49.67 -37.69
C HIS A 455 92.71 49.94 -38.48
N GLU A 456 92.69 49.70 -39.80
CA GLU A 456 93.83 49.94 -40.69
C GLU A 456 94.36 51.39 -40.56
N GLY A 457 95.67 51.52 -40.37
CA GLY A 457 96.36 52.80 -40.15
C GLY A 457 96.31 53.34 -38.71
N TYR A 458 95.63 52.67 -37.78
CA TYR A 458 95.65 53.08 -36.37
C TYR A 458 96.95 52.66 -35.71
N ALA A 459 97.44 53.51 -34.79
CA ALA A 459 98.63 53.22 -34.01
C ALA A 459 98.43 51.97 -33.13
N CYS A 460 99.44 51.11 -33.12
CA CYS A 460 99.47 49.89 -32.32
C CYS A 460 100.87 49.73 -31.72
N GLY A 461 101.05 48.81 -30.76
CA GLY A 461 102.36 48.53 -30.16
C GLY A 461 102.73 47.07 -30.35
N ASP A 462 103.86 46.79 -31.03
CA ASP A 462 104.37 45.44 -31.30
C ASP A 462 105.07 44.78 -30.10
N ALA A 463 104.99 45.44 -28.93
CA ALA A 463 105.70 45.08 -27.70
C ALA A 463 107.22 45.05 -27.85
N ASN A 464 107.76 45.56 -28.96
CA ASN A 464 109.19 45.76 -29.16
C ASN A 464 109.55 47.20 -28.75
N PRO A 465 110.32 47.40 -27.67
CA PRO A 465 110.69 48.75 -27.24
C PRO A 465 111.67 49.44 -28.21
N CYS A 466 112.24 48.72 -29.18
CA CYS A 466 113.28 49.23 -30.08
C CYS A 466 112.73 49.75 -31.42
N THR A 467 111.41 49.80 -31.59
CA THR A 467 110.76 50.33 -32.80
C THR A 467 109.71 51.36 -32.41
N VAL A 468 109.52 52.37 -33.28
CA VAL A 468 108.50 53.41 -33.09
C VAL A 468 107.76 53.66 -34.40
N GLY A 469 106.45 53.95 -34.29
CA GLY A 469 105.60 54.37 -35.40
C GLY A 469 104.81 53.24 -36.07
N GLU A 470 104.56 52.14 -35.37
CA GLU A 470 103.80 51.00 -35.85
C GLU A 470 102.33 51.36 -36.07
N ALA A 471 101.75 50.79 -37.13
CA ALA A 471 100.33 50.92 -37.44
C ALA A 471 99.73 49.57 -37.82
N CYS A 472 98.43 49.43 -37.63
CA CYS A 472 97.68 48.29 -38.11
C CYS A 472 97.73 48.23 -39.64
N ALA A 473 98.27 47.14 -40.16
CA ALA A 473 98.22 46.82 -41.59
C ALA A 473 97.95 45.32 -41.76
N GLU A 474 96.89 44.98 -42.50
CA GLU A 474 96.47 43.59 -42.77
C GLU A 474 96.24 42.76 -41.49
N GLY A 475 95.66 43.38 -40.46
CA GLY A 475 95.36 42.72 -39.20
C GLY A 475 96.58 42.42 -38.32
N LYS A 476 97.74 43.01 -38.64
CA LYS A 476 98.96 42.94 -37.85
C LYS A 476 99.45 44.34 -37.50
N CYS A 477 100.03 44.48 -36.32
CA CYS A 477 100.80 45.64 -35.96
C CYS A 477 102.18 45.56 -36.63
N GLN A 478 102.45 46.45 -37.59
CA GLN A 478 103.71 46.42 -38.35
C GLN A 478 104.17 47.83 -38.79
N GLY A 479 105.44 47.96 -39.18
CA GLY A 479 105.99 49.18 -39.80
C GLY A 479 106.91 50.04 -38.92
N GLY A 480 107.38 49.55 -37.78
CA GLY A 480 108.32 50.28 -36.93
C GLY A 480 109.71 50.45 -37.57
N VAL A 481 110.29 51.66 -37.45
CA VAL A 481 111.66 51.96 -37.93
C VAL A 481 112.62 51.87 -36.74
N GLY A 482 113.70 51.10 -36.86
CA GLY A 482 114.73 51.03 -35.81
C GLY A 482 115.50 52.36 -35.70
N PRO A 483 115.77 52.87 -34.49
CA PRO A 483 116.57 54.08 -34.32
C PRO A 483 118.01 53.82 -34.82
N ASN A 484 118.56 54.76 -35.60
CA ASN A 484 119.93 54.71 -36.12
C ASN A 484 120.94 54.99 -34.99
N CYS A 485 121.45 53.94 -34.34
CA CYS A 485 122.44 54.04 -33.25
C CYS A 485 123.87 53.98 -33.82
N GLY A 486 124.61 55.08 -33.71
CA GLY A 486 125.99 55.24 -34.21
C GLY A 486 127.09 54.88 -33.20
N ASP A 487 126.71 54.32 -32.06
CA ASP A 487 127.56 53.69 -31.07
C ASP A 487 127.08 52.26 -30.89
N ASP A 488 127.98 51.27 -30.91
CA ASP A 488 127.67 49.84 -30.80
C ASP A 488 127.12 49.44 -29.40
N ASN A 489 126.07 50.12 -28.92
CA ASN A 489 125.31 49.83 -27.71
C ASN A 489 123.83 50.18 -27.92
N LEU A 490 122.93 49.21 -27.73
CA LEU A 490 121.59 49.24 -28.32
C LEU A 490 120.42 49.61 -27.39
N CYS A 491 120.60 49.97 -26.11
CA CYS A 491 119.46 50.31 -25.22
C CYS A 491 119.76 51.28 -24.04
N THR A 492 120.32 52.46 -24.27
CA THR A 492 120.33 53.60 -23.30
C THR A 492 120.36 54.91 -24.10
N ASP A 493 119.73 56.03 -23.73
CA ASP A 493 119.82 56.70 -22.42
C ASP A 493 119.12 56.06 -21.21
#